data_AF-A0A0G0WLC1-F1
#
_entry.id   AF-A0A0G0WLC1-F1
#
_cell.length_a   1.000
_cell.length_b   1.000
_cell.length_c   1.000
_cell.angle_alpha   90.00
_cell.angle_beta   90.00
_cell.angle_gamma   90.00
#
_symmetry.space_group_name_H-M   'P 1'
#
loop_
_entity.id
_entity.type
_entity.pdbx_description
1 polymer ?
#
loop_
_entity_poly.entity_id
_entity_poly.type
_entity_poly.pdbx_seq_one_letter_code
_entity_poly.pdbx_strand_id
1 'polypeptide(L)'
;MLTEISDIEKAGIRIKDRLFISPRCNIIMPYHKLLDKLYEEAKGPGKIGTTGRGIGPVYADKVSYNGIRIADLLDSEVFSEKLQTQLRVKNKILKALGAKPLSQSQIERDFAKYRTRIKPFVSETFSILNDAYDKKKNILMEGAQGVFLDNDFGTYPYVTASNVISGSASSGAGIAPAKVRSVIGVTKAYTTRVGAGPFPTELTNKLGDKLQTGGLEFGATTGRKRRCGWLDLELIRFAAKINGFTEICITKLDVLDNFPKIKICTHYRLNGRRIKYEDCDLKTLEKAKPVYKTYKGWMKSIKDAKNFRDLPKEAQIYLRDIEKMVGVEITYVSTGVKRNEIIKI
;
A
#
# COMPACT_ATOMS: atom_id res chain seq x y z
N MET A 1 -3.82 -8.54 -13.59
CA MET A 1 -4.66 -9.74 -13.55
C MET A 1 -4.46 -10.68 -14.73
N LEU A 2 -5.18 -10.64 -15.87
CA LEU A 2 -5.02 -11.70 -16.90
C LEU A 2 -3.59 -11.82 -17.47
N THR A 3 -2.90 -10.69 -17.67
CA THR A 3 -1.47 -10.67 -18.03
C THR A 3 -0.62 -11.34 -16.95
N GLU A 4 -0.80 -10.94 -15.70
CA GLU A 4 -0.07 -11.46 -14.53
C GLU A 4 -0.30 -12.95 -14.27
N ILE A 5 -1.53 -13.44 -14.46
CA ILE A 5 -1.84 -14.88 -14.48
C ILE A 5 -0.99 -15.58 -15.56
N SER A 6 -0.94 -15.02 -16.76
CA SER A 6 -0.16 -15.60 -17.87
C SER A 6 1.35 -15.59 -17.56
N ASP A 7 1.85 -14.54 -16.92
CA ASP A 7 3.28 -14.41 -16.59
C ASP A 7 3.70 -15.40 -15.49
N ILE A 8 2.85 -15.60 -14.48
CA ILE A 8 3.06 -16.60 -13.42
C ILE A 8 3.00 -18.03 -13.99
N GLU A 9 2.07 -18.32 -14.90
CA GLU A 9 1.99 -19.62 -15.58
C GLU A 9 3.22 -19.89 -16.44
N LYS A 10 3.72 -18.88 -17.19
CA LYS A 10 4.97 -18.97 -17.95
C LYS A 10 6.20 -19.23 -17.08
N ALA A 11 6.18 -18.78 -15.82
CA ALA A 11 7.21 -19.07 -14.84
C ALA A 11 7.11 -20.50 -14.26
N GLY A 12 6.21 -21.35 -14.77
CA GLY A 12 6.05 -22.73 -14.34
C GLY A 12 5.20 -22.89 -13.07
N ILE A 13 4.53 -21.84 -12.61
CA ILE A 13 3.72 -21.88 -11.40
C ILE A 13 2.26 -22.15 -11.77
N ARG A 14 1.74 -23.30 -11.35
CA ARG A 14 0.31 -23.63 -11.51
C ARG A 14 -0.56 -22.66 -10.69
N ILE A 15 -1.53 -22.01 -11.34
CA ILE A 15 -2.49 -21.07 -10.71
C ILE A 15 -3.87 -21.68 -10.53
N LYS A 16 -4.28 -22.58 -11.44
CA LYS A 16 -5.54 -23.31 -11.32
C LYS A 16 -5.66 -23.96 -9.94
N ASP A 17 -6.80 -23.80 -9.30
CA ASP A 17 -7.13 -24.27 -7.94
C ASP A 17 -6.34 -23.59 -6.81
N ARG A 18 -5.63 -22.49 -7.11
CA ARG A 18 -4.84 -21.70 -6.13
C ARG A 18 -5.17 -20.21 -6.14
N LEU A 19 -5.85 -19.73 -7.19
CA LEU A 19 -6.38 -18.37 -7.28
C LEU A 19 -7.90 -18.42 -7.28
N PHE A 20 -8.50 -17.65 -6.38
CA PHE A 20 -9.94 -17.49 -6.25
C PHE A 20 -10.26 -16.00 -6.25
N ILE A 21 -11.20 -15.58 -7.11
CA ILE A 21 -11.58 -14.19 -7.34
C ILE A 21 -13.02 -14.03 -6.88
N SER A 22 -13.24 -13.10 -5.95
CA SER A 22 -14.59 -12.84 -5.47
C SER A 22 -15.48 -12.31 -6.60
N PRO A 23 -16.70 -12.87 -6.79
CA PRO A 23 -17.69 -12.29 -7.70
C PRO A 23 -18.12 -10.87 -7.28
N ARG A 24 -17.82 -10.47 -6.03
CA ARG A 24 -18.17 -9.17 -5.45
C ARG A 24 -17.17 -8.06 -5.78
N CYS A 25 -16.01 -8.39 -6.37
CA CYS A 25 -15.01 -7.41 -6.75
C CYS A 25 -15.55 -6.45 -7.81
N ASN A 26 -15.32 -5.14 -7.63
CA ASN A 26 -15.61 -4.14 -8.65
C ASN A 26 -14.55 -4.18 -9.75
N ILE A 27 -14.96 -3.93 -10.99
CA ILE A 27 -14.10 -3.98 -12.15
C ILE A 27 -13.64 -2.57 -12.53
N ILE A 28 -12.33 -2.43 -12.72
CA ILE A 28 -11.77 -1.21 -13.31
C ILE A 28 -12.08 -1.21 -14.81
N MET A 29 -13.13 -0.48 -15.19
CA MET A 29 -13.50 -0.21 -16.58
C MET A 29 -12.56 0.77 -17.29
N PRO A 30 -12.51 0.80 -18.63
CA PRO A 30 -11.63 1.70 -19.38
C PRO A 30 -11.86 3.18 -19.08
N TYR A 31 -13.12 3.59 -18.85
CA TYR A 31 -13.44 4.97 -18.47
C TYR A 31 -12.83 5.37 -17.12
N HIS A 32 -12.65 4.45 -16.16
CA HIS A 32 -12.01 4.78 -14.89
C HIS A 32 -10.57 5.25 -15.08
N LYS A 33 -9.81 4.60 -15.97
CA LYS A 33 -8.41 4.98 -16.26
C LYS A 33 -8.34 6.35 -16.94
N LEU A 34 -9.26 6.61 -17.87
CA LEU A 34 -9.34 7.92 -18.53
C LEU A 34 -9.71 9.02 -17.53
N LEU A 35 -10.73 8.79 -16.69
CA LEU A 35 -11.16 9.77 -15.69
C LEU A 35 -10.07 10.05 -14.66
N ASP A 36 -9.34 9.03 -14.19
CA ASP A 36 -8.22 9.19 -13.27
C ASP A 36 -7.15 10.14 -13.84
N LYS A 37 -6.78 9.92 -15.11
CA LYS A 37 -5.84 10.80 -15.82
C LYS A 37 -6.39 12.23 -15.98
N LEU A 38 -7.63 12.37 -16.46
CA LEU A 38 -8.24 13.68 -16.71
C LEU A 38 -8.44 14.49 -15.42
N TYR A 39 -8.83 13.84 -14.32
CA TYR A 39 -8.94 14.50 -13.02
C TYR A 39 -7.59 14.95 -12.46
N GLU A 40 -6.53 14.16 -12.64
CA GLU A 40 -5.17 14.61 -12.29
C GLU A 40 -4.70 15.77 -13.17
N GLU A 41 -4.98 15.75 -14.47
CA GLU A 41 -4.65 16.86 -15.36
C GLU A 41 -5.37 18.15 -14.95
N ALA A 42 -6.66 18.06 -14.62
CA ALA A 42 -7.47 19.19 -14.18
C ALA A 42 -6.98 19.84 -12.86
N LYS A 43 -6.30 19.08 -11.98
CA LYS A 43 -5.72 19.62 -10.74
C LYS A 43 -4.46 20.47 -10.95
N GLY A 44 -3.83 20.42 -12.13
CA GLY A 44 -2.66 21.23 -12.44
C GLY A 44 -1.51 21.07 -11.41
N PRO A 45 -1.07 22.15 -10.74
CA PRO A 45 -0.06 22.07 -9.67
C PRO A 45 -0.47 21.23 -8.46
N GLY A 46 -1.77 21.06 -8.22
CA GLY A 46 -2.32 20.30 -7.10
C GLY A 46 -2.44 18.79 -7.34
N LYS A 47 -1.68 18.24 -8.30
CA LYS A 47 -1.68 16.80 -8.61
C LYS A 47 -1.31 15.98 -7.38
N ILE A 48 -2.03 14.87 -7.19
CA ILE A 48 -1.74 13.90 -6.12
C ILE A 48 -0.58 13.00 -6.55
N GLY A 49 -0.51 12.69 -7.85
CA GLY A 49 0.41 11.72 -8.41
C GLY A 49 -0.17 10.32 -8.41
N THR A 50 -1.41 10.15 -8.87
CA THR A 50 -2.05 8.82 -8.94
C THR A 50 -1.28 7.86 -9.85
N THR A 51 -1.57 6.57 -9.73
CA THR A 51 -0.97 5.53 -10.57
C THR A 51 -1.53 5.51 -11.99
N GLY A 52 -2.58 6.30 -12.28
CA GLY A 52 -3.29 6.31 -13.57
C GLY A 52 -4.00 5.00 -13.87
N ARG A 53 -4.26 4.17 -12.85
CA ARG A 53 -4.86 2.85 -12.99
C ARG A 53 -6.38 2.87 -12.82
N GLY A 54 -7.01 4.00 -12.51
CA GLY A 54 -8.45 4.11 -12.32
C GLY A 54 -8.93 3.73 -10.92
N ILE A 55 -8.04 3.76 -9.91
CA ILE A 55 -8.36 3.34 -8.53
C ILE A 55 -9.37 4.29 -7.90
N GLY A 56 -9.12 5.61 -7.95
CA GLY A 56 -10.08 6.59 -7.43
C GLY A 56 -11.46 6.45 -8.07
N PRO A 57 -11.58 6.53 -9.41
CA PRO A 57 -12.86 6.42 -10.08
C PRO A 57 -13.62 5.11 -9.85
N VAL A 58 -12.95 3.94 -9.75
CA VAL A 58 -13.66 2.68 -9.47
C VAL A 58 -14.22 2.64 -8.04
N TYR A 59 -13.51 3.21 -7.06
CA TYR A 59 -14.00 3.32 -5.70
C TYR A 59 -15.14 4.33 -5.60
N ALA A 60 -15.08 5.44 -6.35
CA ALA A 60 -16.19 6.39 -6.47
C ALA A 60 -17.44 5.71 -7.05
N ASP A 61 -17.30 4.88 -8.09
CA ASP A 61 -18.41 4.12 -8.65
C ASP A 61 -18.95 3.07 -7.66
N LYS A 62 -18.07 2.40 -6.89
CA LYS A 62 -18.47 1.47 -5.82
C LYS A 62 -19.38 2.14 -4.79
N VAL A 63 -18.97 3.31 -4.25
CA VAL A 63 -19.73 3.98 -3.17
C VAL A 63 -20.96 4.73 -3.68
N SER A 64 -20.96 5.13 -4.96
CA SER A 64 -22.12 5.77 -5.61
C SER A 64 -23.10 4.78 -6.25
N TYR A 65 -22.97 3.47 -5.94
CA TYR A 65 -23.83 2.40 -6.44
C TYR A 65 -23.82 2.24 -7.97
N ASN A 66 -22.74 2.70 -8.62
CA ASN A 66 -22.53 2.68 -10.07
C ASN A 66 -21.53 1.62 -10.55
N GLY A 67 -20.93 0.89 -9.61
CA GLY A 67 -19.90 -0.11 -9.90
C GLY A 67 -20.42 -1.32 -10.67
N ILE A 68 -19.62 -1.79 -11.63
CA ILE A 68 -19.81 -3.07 -12.31
C ILE A 68 -18.91 -4.11 -11.63
N ARG A 69 -19.48 -5.24 -11.20
CA ARG A 69 -18.77 -6.29 -10.47
C ARG A 69 -18.44 -7.50 -11.34
N ILE A 70 -17.57 -8.39 -10.83
CA ILE A 70 -17.21 -9.65 -11.50
C ILE A 70 -18.46 -10.50 -11.77
N ALA A 71 -19.41 -10.58 -10.83
CA ALA A 71 -20.69 -11.26 -11.04
C ALA A 71 -21.44 -10.71 -12.26
N ASP A 72 -21.49 -9.38 -12.39
CA ASP A 72 -22.16 -8.71 -13.51
C ASP A 72 -21.47 -9.07 -14.83
N LEU A 73 -20.14 -9.12 -14.88
CA LEU A 73 -19.40 -9.52 -16.08
C LEU A 73 -19.72 -10.96 -16.53
N LEU A 74 -20.05 -11.86 -15.61
CA LEU A 74 -20.36 -13.25 -15.96
C LEU A 74 -21.72 -13.40 -16.64
N ASP A 75 -22.62 -12.42 -16.46
CA ASP A 75 -23.91 -12.32 -17.13
C ASP A 75 -23.82 -11.28 -18.25
N SER A 76 -23.88 -11.73 -19.51
CA SER A 76 -23.70 -10.82 -20.65
C SER A 76 -24.77 -9.75 -20.76
N GLU A 77 -26.01 -10.05 -20.38
CA GLU A 77 -27.13 -9.12 -20.50
C GLU A 77 -27.03 -8.05 -19.41
N VAL A 78 -26.83 -8.47 -18.16
CA VAL A 78 -26.63 -7.55 -17.02
C VAL A 78 -25.39 -6.68 -17.22
N PHE A 79 -24.29 -7.23 -17.72
CA PHE A 79 -23.10 -6.45 -18.04
C PHE A 79 -23.40 -5.37 -19.09
N SER A 80 -24.10 -5.73 -20.16
CA SER A 80 -24.44 -4.81 -21.27
C SER A 80 -25.31 -3.66 -20.78
N GLU A 81 -26.37 -3.96 -20.01
CA GLU A 81 -27.29 -2.96 -19.47
C GLU A 81 -26.58 -1.98 -18.53
N LYS A 82 -25.79 -2.49 -17.58
CA LYS A 82 -25.03 -1.65 -16.65
C LYS A 82 -23.99 -0.81 -17.38
N LEU A 83 -23.28 -1.39 -18.35
CA LEU A 83 -22.29 -0.67 -19.15
C LEU A 83 -22.95 0.46 -19.96
N GLN A 84 -24.10 0.20 -20.59
CA GLN A 84 -24.85 1.22 -21.32
C GLN A 84 -25.22 2.40 -20.43
N THR A 85 -25.75 2.11 -19.24
CA THR A 85 -26.11 3.12 -18.24
C THR A 85 -24.90 3.97 -17.83
N GLN A 86 -23.78 3.32 -17.50
CA GLN A 86 -22.56 4.03 -17.11
C GLN A 86 -22.01 4.87 -18.28
N LEU A 87 -21.94 4.32 -19.49
CA LEU A 87 -21.43 5.06 -20.65
C LEU A 87 -22.28 6.28 -21.01
N ARG A 88 -23.60 6.26 -20.78
CA ARG A 88 -24.48 7.43 -20.98
C ARG A 88 -24.03 8.64 -20.16
N VAL A 89 -23.54 8.40 -18.95
CA VAL A 89 -23.04 9.46 -18.04
C VAL A 89 -21.56 9.72 -18.29
N LYS A 90 -20.72 8.67 -18.24
CA LYS A 90 -19.27 8.83 -18.33
C LYS A 90 -18.84 9.42 -19.67
N ASN A 91 -19.48 9.11 -20.79
CA ASN A 91 -19.14 9.71 -22.09
C ASN A 91 -19.47 11.21 -22.15
N LYS A 92 -20.47 11.70 -21.42
CA LYS A 92 -20.73 13.15 -21.31
C LYS A 92 -19.59 13.84 -20.57
N ILE A 93 -19.15 13.25 -19.44
CA ILE A 93 -18.02 13.75 -18.65
C ILE A 93 -16.73 13.74 -19.49
N LEU A 94 -16.42 12.62 -20.16
CA LEU A 94 -15.24 12.48 -21.00
C LEU A 94 -15.21 13.55 -22.09
N LYS A 95 -16.32 13.76 -22.82
CA LYS A 95 -16.43 14.81 -23.84
C LYS A 95 -16.20 16.20 -23.26
N ALA A 96 -16.81 16.51 -22.13
CA ALA A 96 -16.65 17.80 -21.45
C ALA A 96 -15.20 18.08 -21.01
N LEU A 97 -14.45 17.02 -20.71
CA LEU A 97 -13.02 17.07 -20.37
C LEU A 97 -12.10 16.91 -21.59
N GLY A 98 -12.63 16.98 -22.82
CA GLY A 98 -11.84 16.93 -24.06
C GLY A 98 -11.40 15.52 -24.49
N ALA A 99 -11.90 14.46 -23.86
CA ALA A 99 -11.60 13.09 -24.23
C ALA A 99 -12.64 12.50 -25.20
N LYS A 100 -12.18 11.56 -26.05
CA LYS A 100 -13.06 10.83 -26.96
C LYS A 100 -14.02 9.93 -26.17
N PRO A 101 -15.31 9.89 -26.54
CA PRO A 101 -16.26 8.96 -25.93
C PRO A 101 -15.87 7.51 -26.24
N LEU A 102 -16.20 6.61 -25.33
CA LEU A 102 -15.98 5.17 -25.49
C LEU A 102 -17.18 4.51 -26.19
N SER A 103 -16.88 3.50 -27.02
CA SER A 103 -17.88 2.66 -27.67
C SER A 103 -18.26 1.48 -26.78
N GLN A 104 -19.57 1.30 -26.55
CA GLN A 104 -20.11 0.14 -25.82
C GLN A 104 -19.73 -1.17 -26.52
N SER A 105 -19.98 -1.27 -27.83
CA SER A 105 -19.73 -2.50 -28.60
C SER A 105 -18.26 -2.91 -28.59
N GLN A 106 -17.34 -1.95 -28.55
CA GLN A 106 -15.91 -2.26 -28.43
C GLN A 106 -15.57 -2.83 -27.05
N ILE A 107 -16.08 -2.21 -25.98
CA ILE A 107 -15.84 -2.69 -24.61
C ILE A 107 -16.44 -4.07 -24.42
N GLU A 108 -17.68 -4.32 -24.88
CA GLU A 108 -18.31 -5.65 -24.79
C GLU A 108 -17.52 -6.73 -25.52
N ARG A 109 -17.01 -6.43 -26.72
CA ARG A 109 -16.17 -7.34 -27.50
C ARG A 109 -14.90 -7.73 -26.75
N ASP A 110 -14.24 -6.76 -26.12
CA ASP A 110 -13.00 -6.99 -25.37
C ASP A 110 -13.28 -7.74 -24.05
N PHE A 111 -14.34 -7.36 -23.34
CA PHE A 111 -14.72 -7.95 -22.06
C PHE A 111 -15.32 -9.36 -22.22
N ALA A 112 -15.92 -9.70 -23.36
CA ALA A 112 -16.32 -11.06 -23.67
C ALA A 112 -15.12 -12.04 -23.66
N LYS A 113 -13.97 -11.60 -24.18
CA LYS A 113 -12.72 -12.39 -24.13
C LYS A 113 -12.22 -12.53 -22.68
N TYR A 114 -12.33 -11.46 -21.89
CA TYR A 114 -11.93 -11.48 -20.48
C TYR A 114 -12.82 -12.37 -19.63
N ARG A 115 -14.14 -12.33 -19.86
CA ARG A 115 -15.14 -13.18 -19.21
C ARG A 115 -14.78 -14.66 -19.31
N THR A 116 -14.50 -15.14 -20.52
CA THR A 116 -14.13 -16.55 -20.74
C THR A 116 -12.87 -16.95 -19.98
N ARG A 117 -11.86 -16.07 -19.95
CA ARG A 117 -10.58 -16.35 -19.28
C ARG A 117 -10.65 -16.24 -17.76
N ILE A 118 -11.52 -15.38 -17.23
CA ILE A 118 -11.60 -15.14 -15.79
C ILE A 118 -12.55 -16.09 -15.08
N LYS A 119 -13.60 -16.58 -15.77
CA LYS A 119 -14.63 -17.46 -15.23
C LYS A 119 -14.07 -18.64 -14.40
N PRO A 120 -13.01 -19.35 -14.80
CA PRO A 120 -12.47 -20.48 -14.02
C PRO A 120 -11.91 -20.12 -12.65
N PHE A 121 -11.58 -18.85 -12.42
CA PHE A 121 -11.02 -18.36 -11.15
C PHE A 121 -12.08 -17.71 -10.26
N VAL A 122 -13.30 -17.48 -10.75
CA VAL A 122 -14.35 -16.82 -9.95
C VAL A 122 -14.94 -17.81 -8.96
N SER A 123 -14.95 -17.46 -7.68
CA SER A 123 -15.51 -18.28 -6.61
C SER A 123 -15.96 -17.42 -5.43
N GLU A 124 -16.98 -17.85 -4.69
CA GLU A 124 -17.41 -17.14 -3.48
C GLU A 124 -16.34 -17.28 -2.38
N THR A 125 -15.49 -16.26 -2.27
CA THR A 125 -14.36 -16.22 -1.36
C THR A 125 -14.77 -16.15 0.11
N PHE A 126 -15.97 -15.62 0.41
CA PHE A 126 -16.48 -15.56 1.78
C PHE A 126 -16.55 -16.96 2.41
N SER A 127 -17.16 -17.91 1.70
CA SER A 127 -17.30 -19.30 2.17
C SER A 127 -15.95 -19.98 2.26
N ILE A 128 -15.09 -19.82 1.26
CA ILE A 128 -13.73 -20.41 1.26
C ILE A 128 -12.95 -19.99 2.50
N LEU A 129 -12.97 -18.70 2.84
CA LEU A 129 -12.22 -18.17 3.97
C LEU A 129 -12.82 -18.58 5.32
N ASN A 130 -14.16 -18.56 5.46
CA ASN A 130 -14.79 -18.97 6.72
C ASN A 130 -14.69 -20.49 6.94
N ASP A 131 -14.83 -21.31 5.90
CA ASP A 131 -14.61 -22.77 5.99
C ASP A 131 -13.16 -23.08 6.36
N ALA A 132 -12.19 -22.35 5.80
CA ALA A 132 -10.78 -22.49 6.17
C ALA A 132 -10.55 -22.12 7.64
N TYR A 133 -11.18 -21.03 8.11
CA TYR A 133 -11.12 -20.62 9.50
C TYR A 133 -11.71 -21.68 10.45
N ASP A 134 -12.90 -22.20 10.13
CA ASP A 134 -13.60 -23.21 10.96
C ASP A 134 -12.83 -24.54 10.99
N LYS A 135 -12.15 -24.88 9.89
CA LYS A 135 -11.19 -26.01 9.81
C LYS A 135 -9.82 -25.71 10.43
N LYS A 136 -9.69 -24.61 11.18
CA LYS A 136 -8.46 -24.18 11.88
C LYS A 136 -7.25 -24.05 10.95
N LYS A 137 -7.45 -23.68 9.68
CA LYS A 137 -6.37 -23.38 8.74
C LYS A 137 -5.78 -21.99 9.02
N ASN A 138 -4.53 -21.79 8.63
CA ASN A 138 -3.88 -20.49 8.68
C ASN A 138 -4.37 -19.62 7.53
N ILE A 139 -4.82 -18.40 7.85
CA ILE A 139 -5.21 -17.38 6.88
C ILE A 139 -4.28 -16.19 7.09
N LEU A 140 -3.54 -15.82 6.05
CA LEU A 140 -2.74 -14.61 6.02
C LEU A 140 -3.43 -13.60 5.10
N MET A 141 -3.80 -12.45 5.66
CA MET A 141 -4.37 -11.34 4.89
C MET A 141 -3.26 -10.36 4.54
N GLU A 142 -2.94 -10.25 3.25
CA GLU A 142 -1.94 -9.33 2.75
C GLU A 142 -2.53 -7.93 2.54
N GLY A 143 -1.98 -6.94 3.23
CA GLY A 143 -2.38 -5.55 3.10
C GLY A 143 -1.70 -4.84 1.94
N ALA A 144 -2.44 -3.95 1.29
CA ALA A 144 -1.91 -2.90 0.44
C ALA A 144 -2.71 -1.62 0.71
N GLN A 145 -2.15 -0.41 0.75
CA GLN A 145 -0.74 -0.01 0.73
C GLN A 145 -0.20 0.12 2.16
N GLY A 146 0.20 1.32 2.61
CA GLY A 146 0.62 1.59 3.98
C GLY A 146 -0.24 2.67 4.63
N VAL A 147 -0.34 2.67 5.96
CA VAL A 147 -1.29 3.47 6.77
C VAL A 147 -1.39 4.94 6.36
N PHE A 148 -0.28 5.59 6.02
CA PHE A 148 -0.27 7.01 5.66
C PHE A 148 -0.79 7.33 4.26
N LEU A 149 -1.20 6.30 3.52
CA LEU A 149 -1.98 6.36 2.30
C LEU A 149 -3.44 5.92 2.51
N ASP A 150 -3.86 5.62 3.74
CA ASP A 150 -5.26 5.33 4.05
C ASP A 150 -6.15 6.54 3.70
N ASN A 151 -7.34 6.30 3.16
CA ASN A 151 -8.24 7.35 2.75
C ASN A 151 -8.71 8.26 3.91
N ASP A 152 -8.85 7.70 5.11
CA ASP A 152 -9.35 8.42 6.29
C ASP A 152 -8.22 8.82 7.25
N PHE A 153 -7.27 7.90 7.48
CA PHE A 153 -6.21 8.09 8.48
C PHE A 153 -4.84 8.48 7.89
N GLY A 154 -4.77 8.63 6.57
CA GLY A 154 -3.55 9.06 5.88
C GLY A 154 -3.44 10.57 5.71
N THR A 155 -2.48 11.00 4.91
CA THR A 155 -2.25 12.43 4.62
C THR A 155 -3.19 12.96 3.52
N TYR A 156 -4.50 12.93 3.74
CA TYR A 156 -5.50 13.36 2.75
C TYR A 156 -5.23 14.82 2.27
N PRO A 157 -5.30 15.11 0.96
CA PRO A 157 -5.78 14.26 -0.14
C PRO A 157 -4.72 13.35 -0.77
N TYR A 158 -3.49 13.31 -0.26
CA TYR A 158 -2.39 12.55 -0.83
C TYR A 158 -2.38 11.09 -0.37
N VAL A 159 -3.47 10.38 -0.68
CA VAL A 159 -3.80 9.04 -0.20
C VAL A 159 -4.32 8.16 -1.35
N THR A 160 -4.50 6.87 -1.09
CA THR A 160 -5.25 5.99 -1.99
C THR A 160 -6.76 6.14 -1.73
N ALA A 161 -7.59 5.62 -2.63
CA ALA A 161 -9.06 5.69 -2.50
C ALA A 161 -9.66 4.58 -1.63
N SER A 162 -8.82 3.78 -0.97
CA SER A 162 -9.23 2.63 -0.14
C SER A 162 -8.70 2.76 1.28
N ASN A 163 -9.35 2.08 2.21
CA ASN A 163 -8.78 1.87 3.54
C ASN A 163 -7.75 0.75 3.52
N VAL A 164 -6.60 1.00 4.12
CA VAL A 164 -5.42 0.12 4.12
C VAL A 164 -5.02 -0.29 5.55
N ILE A 165 -5.79 0.12 6.54
CA ILE A 165 -5.66 -0.33 7.94
C ILE A 165 -6.24 -1.73 8.17
N SER A 166 -5.84 -2.40 9.25
CA SER A 166 -6.21 -3.78 9.59
C SER A 166 -7.72 -4.02 9.66
N GLY A 167 -8.50 -3.01 10.06
CA GLY A 167 -9.96 -3.07 10.04
C GLY A 167 -10.55 -3.33 8.66
N SER A 168 -9.92 -2.83 7.58
CA SER A 168 -10.41 -3.04 6.21
C SER A 168 -10.15 -4.46 5.70
N ALA A 169 -9.18 -5.18 6.28
CA ALA A 169 -8.95 -6.59 5.95
C ALA A 169 -10.18 -7.44 6.28
N SER A 170 -10.85 -7.14 7.41
CA SER A 170 -12.08 -7.83 7.83
C SER A 170 -13.23 -7.62 6.84
N SER A 171 -13.50 -6.36 6.47
CA SER A 171 -14.58 -6.03 5.54
C SER A 171 -14.29 -6.46 4.09
N GLY A 172 -13.02 -6.45 3.68
CA GLY A 172 -12.58 -6.89 2.35
C GLY A 172 -12.56 -8.41 2.17
N ALA A 173 -12.17 -9.15 3.21
CA ALA A 173 -12.08 -10.61 3.18
C ALA A 173 -13.36 -11.31 3.64
N GLY A 174 -14.24 -10.64 4.38
CA GLY A 174 -15.41 -11.25 4.99
C GLY A 174 -15.08 -12.12 6.21
N ILE A 175 -14.04 -11.73 6.95
CA ILE A 175 -13.65 -12.34 8.23
C ILE A 175 -14.07 -11.38 9.35
N ALA A 176 -14.76 -11.89 10.38
CA ALA A 176 -15.17 -11.06 11.51
C ALA A 176 -13.95 -10.47 12.23
N PRO A 177 -13.95 -9.17 12.63
CA PRO A 177 -12.80 -8.54 13.27
C PRO A 177 -12.27 -9.32 14.49
N ALA A 178 -13.15 -9.90 15.31
CA ALA A 178 -12.77 -10.69 16.48
C ALA A 178 -12.02 -12.01 16.15
N LYS A 179 -12.00 -12.44 14.89
CA LYS A 179 -11.25 -13.62 14.42
C LYS A 179 -9.79 -13.30 14.08
N VAL A 180 -9.41 -12.02 14.01
CA VAL A 180 -8.03 -11.59 13.72
C VAL A 180 -7.18 -11.71 15.00
N ARG A 181 -6.12 -12.54 14.95
CA ARG A 181 -5.30 -12.87 16.13
C ARG A 181 -3.99 -12.09 16.23
N SER A 182 -3.39 -11.78 15.09
CA SER A 182 -2.11 -11.05 14.99
C SER A 182 -2.20 -10.04 13.85
N VAL A 183 -1.54 -8.89 14.05
CA VAL A 183 -1.34 -7.86 13.05
C VAL A 183 0.13 -7.49 13.03
N ILE A 184 0.82 -7.83 11.94
CA ILE A 184 2.24 -7.55 11.76
C ILE A 184 2.41 -6.19 11.09
N GLY A 185 2.96 -5.23 11.83
CA GLY A 185 3.35 -3.92 11.30
C GLY A 185 4.65 -4.01 10.51
N VAL A 186 4.58 -4.01 9.17
CA VAL A 186 5.77 -3.97 8.33
C VAL A 186 6.23 -2.52 8.15
N THR A 187 7.41 -2.18 8.65
CA THR A 187 8.01 -0.86 8.45
C THR A 187 9.44 -0.99 7.95
N LYS A 188 9.89 -0.03 7.16
CA LYS A 188 11.29 0.05 6.74
C LYS A 188 12.13 0.65 7.88
N ALA A 189 13.44 0.45 7.87
CA ALA A 189 14.37 1.11 8.78
C ALA A 189 14.53 2.64 8.51
N TYR A 190 13.85 3.17 7.49
CA TYR A 190 13.80 4.57 7.12
C TYR A 190 12.48 4.82 6.37
N THR A 191 12.06 6.08 6.20
CA THR A 191 10.76 6.38 5.61
C THR A 191 10.90 6.69 4.12
N THR A 192 9.94 6.26 3.32
CA THR A 192 9.87 6.58 1.90
C THR A 192 8.47 6.97 1.48
N ARG A 193 8.35 7.90 0.54
CA ARG A 193 7.06 8.33 -0.02
C ARG A 193 7.11 8.36 -1.54
N VAL A 194 6.10 7.76 -2.18
CA VAL A 194 5.83 7.92 -3.62
C VAL A 194 4.83 9.05 -3.76
N GLY A 195 5.06 9.96 -4.70
CA GLY A 195 4.13 11.06 -4.98
C GLY A 195 4.26 12.26 -4.04
N ALA A 196 3.27 13.14 -4.13
CA ALA A 196 3.23 14.40 -3.39
C ALA A 196 2.74 14.21 -1.94
N GLY A 197 2.72 15.32 -1.18
CA GLY A 197 2.20 15.39 0.18
C GLY A 197 3.28 15.53 1.26
N PRO A 198 2.88 15.80 2.51
CA PRO A 198 3.82 16.14 3.56
C PRO A 198 4.73 14.98 3.92
N PHE A 199 5.98 15.29 4.22
CA PHE A 199 6.97 14.31 4.65
C PHE A 199 7.96 14.95 5.63
N PRO A 200 7.61 15.04 6.92
CA PRO A 200 8.39 15.79 7.90
C PRO A 200 9.86 15.37 7.99
N THR A 201 10.15 14.08 7.82
CA THR A 201 11.51 13.53 7.92
C THR A 201 12.27 13.44 6.59
N GLU A 202 11.73 14.05 5.51
CA GLU A 202 12.35 14.03 4.20
C GLU A 202 13.78 14.59 4.20
N LEU A 203 14.66 13.92 3.48
CA LEU A 203 16.03 14.36 3.21
C LEU A 203 16.15 14.78 1.76
N THR A 204 16.33 16.08 1.53
CA THR A 204 16.55 16.68 0.20
C THR A 204 18.03 16.89 -0.13
N ASN A 205 18.91 16.17 0.57
CA ASN A 205 20.36 16.28 0.45
C ASN A 205 20.98 14.92 0.05
N LYS A 206 22.32 14.87 -0.05
CA LYS A 206 23.08 13.65 -0.42
C LYS A 206 22.78 12.43 0.46
N LEU A 207 22.31 12.61 1.70
CA LEU A 207 21.90 11.48 2.54
C LEU A 207 20.58 10.86 2.06
N GLY A 208 19.64 11.68 1.60
CA GLY A 208 18.41 11.23 0.97
C GLY A 208 18.69 10.46 -0.32
N ASP A 209 19.60 10.98 -1.16
CA ASP A 209 20.06 10.28 -2.37
C ASP A 209 20.70 8.93 -2.03
N LYS A 210 21.53 8.88 -0.98
CA LYS A 210 22.16 7.65 -0.51
C LYS A 210 21.14 6.60 -0.05
N LEU A 211 20.11 7.01 0.70
CA LEU A 211 19.00 6.12 1.08
C LEU A 211 18.23 5.63 -0.14
N GLN A 212 17.96 6.51 -1.10
CA GLN A 212 17.23 6.17 -2.32
C GLN A 212 17.97 5.14 -3.16
N THR A 213 19.28 5.35 -3.40
CA THR A 213 20.12 4.42 -4.18
C THR A 213 20.33 3.10 -3.44
N GLY A 214 20.72 3.13 -2.16
CA GLY A 214 20.94 1.92 -1.37
C GLY A 214 19.68 1.07 -1.21
N GLY A 215 18.52 1.73 -1.11
CA GLY A 215 17.22 1.07 -0.98
C GLY A 215 16.57 0.64 -2.30
N LEU A 216 17.16 0.97 -3.46
CA LEU A 216 16.54 0.80 -4.78
C LEU A 216 15.14 1.42 -4.84
N GLU A 217 14.99 2.63 -4.31
CA GLU A 217 13.69 3.26 -4.06
C GLU A 217 13.10 3.92 -5.30
N PHE A 218 12.71 3.07 -6.25
CA PHE A 218 12.05 3.43 -7.50
C PHE A 218 10.70 2.72 -7.60
N GLY A 219 9.71 3.37 -8.22
CA GLY A 219 8.40 2.75 -8.47
C GLY A 219 8.52 1.61 -9.48
N ALA A 220 8.17 0.38 -9.09
CA ALA A 220 8.32 -0.81 -9.93
C ALA A 220 7.61 -0.69 -11.31
N THR A 221 6.47 0.01 -11.36
CA THR A 221 5.70 0.18 -12.61
C THR A 221 5.92 1.53 -13.29
N THR A 222 6.33 2.56 -12.55
CA THR A 222 6.40 3.94 -13.07
C THR A 222 7.83 4.44 -13.24
N GLY A 223 8.82 3.77 -12.67
CA GLY A 223 10.21 4.23 -12.60
C GLY A 223 10.42 5.48 -11.74
N ARG A 224 9.37 6.04 -11.13
CA ARG A 224 9.46 7.29 -10.38
C ARG A 224 10.32 7.11 -9.13
N LYS A 225 11.27 8.03 -8.94
CA LYS A 225 12.06 8.16 -7.71
C LYS A 225 11.15 8.37 -6.51
N ARG A 226 11.41 7.64 -5.42
CA ARG A 226 10.72 7.85 -4.14
C ARG A 226 11.50 8.85 -3.29
N ARG A 227 10.77 9.73 -2.63
CA ARG A 227 11.31 10.62 -1.61
C ARG A 227 11.75 9.76 -0.43
N CYS A 228 12.89 10.06 0.17
CA CYS A 228 13.48 9.28 1.26
C CYS A 228 13.76 10.18 2.46
N GLY A 229 13.64 9.61 3.66
CA GLY A 229 13.80 10.33 4.91
C GLY A 229 14.14 9.39 6.06
N TRP A 230 14.53 9.96 7.19
CA TRP A 230 14.80 9.16 8.40
C TRP A 230 13.53 8.49 8.92
N LEU A 231 13.71 7.40 9.68
CA LEU A 231 12.60 6.70 10.32
C LEU A 231 11.82 7.64 11.23
N ASP A 232 10.50 7.53 11.17
CA ASP A 232 9.58 8.39 11.92
C ASP A 232 8.74 7.62 12.93
N LEU A 233 9.02 7.81 14.22
CA LEU A 233 8.33 7.09 15.27
C LEU A 233 6.96 7.68 15.63
N GLU A 234 6.66 8.93 15.26
CA GLU A 234 5.29 9.43 15.40
C GLU A 234 4.36 8.67 14.45
N LEU A 235 4.83 8.44 13.22
CA LEU A 235 4.13 7.61 12.24
C LEU A 235 4.00 6.16 12.73
N ILE A 236 5.08 5.53 13.20
CA ILE A 236 5.00 4.13 13.63
C ILE A 236 4.08 3.96 14.85
N ARG A 237 4.12 4.86 15.84
CA ARG A 237 3.21 4.81 16.99
C ARG A 237 1.74 4.96 16.59
N PHE A 238 1.45 5.90 15.70
CA PHE A 238 0.10 6.07 15.18
C PHE A 238 -0.37 4.81 14.45
N ALA A 239 0.45 4.27 13.55
CA ALA A 239 0.17 3.05 12.80
C ALA A 239 -0.05 1.85 13.74
N ALA A 240 0.78 1.69 14.77
CA ALA A 240 0.63 0.64 15.76
C ALA A 240 -0.69 0.73 16.52
N LYS A 241 -1.06 1.95 16.95
CA LYS A 241 -2.29 2.20 17.70
C LYS A 241 -3.55 1.94 16.86
N ILE A 242 -3.62 2.49 15.65
CA ILE A 242 -4.83 2.38 14.82
C ILE A 242 -5.07 0.96 14.29
N ASN A 243 -4.00 0.19 14.07
CA ASN A 243 -4.10 -1.17 13.55
C ASN A 243 -4.13 -2.26 14.63
N GLY A 244 -3.74 -1.92 15.87
CA GLY A 244 -3.51 -2.90 16.92
C GLY A 244 -2.36 -3.84 16.57
N PHE A 245 -1.18 -3.30 16.22
CA PHE A 245 -0.02 -4.15 15.91
C PHE A 245 0.35 -5.01 17.11
N THR A 246 0.42 -6.32 16.88
CA THR A 246 0.90 -7.29 17.87
C THR A 246 2.40 -7.46 17.78
N GLU A 247 2.98 -7.19 16.61
CA GLU A 247 4.40 -7.33 16.33
C GLU A 247 4.82 -6.44 15.15
N ILE A 248 6.11 -6.12 15.06
CA ILE A 248 6.71 -5.33 13.99
C ILE A 248 7.74 -6.15 13.22
N CYS A 249 7.70 -6.00 11.90
CA CYS A 249 8.76 -6.46 11.00
C CYS A 249 9.52 -5.25 10.46
N ILE A 250 10.79 -5.09 10.86
CA ILE A 250 11.68 -4.06 10.34
C ILE A 250 12.33 -4.58 9.06
N THR A 251 12.14 -3.87 7.96
CA THR A 251 12.70 -4.22 6.64
C THR A 251 13.79 -3.26 6.23
N LYS A 252 14.66 -3.69 5.31
CA LYS A 252 15.72 -2.86 4.72
C LYS A 252 16.68 -2.26 5.75
N LEU A 253 16.99 -3.00 6.82
CA LEU A 253 17.96 -2.54 7.82
C LEU A 253 19.37 -2.43 7.20
N ASP A 254 19.69 -3.31 6.25
CA ASP A 254 20.95 -3.38 5.49
C ASP A 254 21.26 -2.10 4.70
N VAL A 255 20.23 -1.32 4.34
CA VAL A 255 20.43 -0.03 3.68
C VAL A 255 21.18 0.95 4.59
N LEU A 256 21.09 0.78 5.91
CA LEU A 256 21.76 1.63 6.89
C LEU A 256 23.22 1.23 7.16
N ASP A 257 23.71 0.12 6.59
CA ASP A 257 25.06 -0.43 6.83
C ASP A 257 26.17 0.58 6.65
N ASN A 258 26.03 1.50 5.69
CA ASN A 258 27.08 2.43 5.29
C ASN A 258 26.87 3.85 5.83
N PHE A 259 26.08 4.04 6.88
CA PHE A 259 25.86 5.35 7.50
C PHE A 259 26.66 5.50 8.79
N PRO A 260 27.55 6.50 8.94
CA PRO A 260 28.31 6.69 10.17
C PRO A 260 27.44 7.23 11.31
N LYS A 261 26.36 7.94 10.98
CA LYS A 261 25.34 8.45 11.91
C LYS A 261 23.97 8.19 11.33
N ILE A 262 23.09 7.66 12.15
CA ILE A 262 21.69 7.37 11.81
C ILE A 262 20.81 8.24 12.71
N LYS A 263 19.72 8.77 12.17
CA LYS A 263 18.75 9.54 12.95
C LYS A 263 17.39 8.87 12.92
N ILE A 264 16.66 9.02 14.02
CA ILE A 264 15.26 8.63 14.13
C ILE A 264 14.48 9.83 14.64
N CYS A 265 13.38 10.19 13.97
CA CYS A 265 12.46 11.19 14.48
C CYS A 265 11.69 10.60 15.67
N THR A 266 11.84 11.24 16.81
CA THR A 266 11.23 10.80 18.08
C THR A 266 9.90 11.48 18.36
N HIS A 267 9.71 12.71 17.87
CA HIS A 267 8.49 13.49 17.99
C HIS A 267 8.56 14.70 17.05
N TYR A 268 7.43 15.38 16.87
CA TYR A 268 7.36 16.64 16.15
C TYR A 268 7.28 17.83 17.10
N ARG A 269 7.73 19.00 16.62
CA ARG A 269 7.47 20.30 17.22
C ARG A 269 6.77 21.24 16.24
N LEU A 270 5.79 21.96 16.74
CA LEU A 270 5.12 23.06 16.04
C LEU A 270 4.96 24.23 17.00
N ASN A 271 5.41 25.43 16.60
CA ASN A 271 5.38 26.64 17.43
C ASN A 271 5.98 26.42 18.83
N GLY A 272 7.09 25.67 18.90
CA GLY A 272 7.78 25.37 20.16
C GLY A 272 7.14 24.26 21.01
N ARG A 273 5.92 23.79 20.70
CA ARG A 273 5.23 22.73 21.45
C ARG A 273 5.46 21.37 20.80
N ARG A 274 5.54 20.32 21.62
CA ARG A 274 5.53 18.93 21.14
C ARG A 274 4.13 18.59 20.64
N ILE A 275 4.05 17.98 19.46
CA ILE A 275 2.80 17.48 18.86
C ILE A 275 3.01 16.05 18.37
N LYS A 276 1.91 15.32 18.22
CA LYS A 276 1.87 13.98 17.63
C LYS A 276 1.32 14.02 16.21
N TYR A 277 1.38 12.89 15.51
CA TYR A 277 0.74 12.77 14.20
C TYR A 277 -0.77 12.96 14.29
N GLU A 278 -1.44 12.37 15.30
CA GLU A 278 -2.90 12.49 15.46
C GLU A 278 -3.40 13.91 15.80
N ASP A 279 -2.49 14.82 16.15
CA ASP A 279 -2.80 16.24 16.39
C ASP A 279 -2.70 17.08 15.09
N CYS A 280 -2.26 16.47 13.98
CA CYS A 280 -1.98 17.17 12.73
C CYS A 280 -3.12 17.04 11.71
N ASP A 281 -3.53 18.17 11.13
CA ASP A 281 -4.07 18.22 9.77
C ASP A 281 -2.95 18.34 8.72
N LEU A 282 -3.30 18.43 7.44
CA LEU A 282 -2.33 18.56 6.35
C LEU A 282 -1.39 19.77 6.54
N LYS A 283 -1.96 20.94 6.88
CA LYS A 283 -1.24 22.22 6.96
C LYS A 283 -0.28 22.25 8.16
N THR A 284 -0.68 21.67 9.27
CA THR A 284 0.14 21.57 10.49
C THR A 284 1.23 20.52 10.32
N LEU A 285 0.94 19.40 9.63
CA LEU A 285 1.95 18.39 9.30
C LEU A 285 3.04 18.95 8.36
N GLU A 286 2.70 19.79 7.39
CA GLU A 286 3.69 20.48 6.53
C GLU A 286 4.64 21.39 7.31
N LYS A 287 4.18 21.94 8.43
CA LYS A 287 4.97 22.84 9.29
C LYS A 287 5.64 22.11 10.45
N ALA A 288 5.32 20.83 10.66
CA ALA A 288 5.84 20.03 11.75
C ALA A 288 7.36 19.84 11.58
N LYS A 289 8.12 20.22 12.61
CA LYS A 289 9.57 20.06 12.62
C LYS A 289 9.95 18.77 13.35
N PRO A 290 10.59 17.79 12.71
CA PRO A 290 11.01 16.56 13.38
C PRO A 290 12.13 16.81 14.37
N VAL A 291 12.05 16.15 15.53
CA VAL A 291 13.10 16.14 16.55
C VAL A 291 13.77 14.77 16.57
N TYR A 292 15.07 14.77 16.30
CA TYR A 292 15.84 13.55 16.07
C TYR A 292 16.63 13.10 17.29
N LYS A 293 16.64 11.79 17.55
CA LYS A 293 17.72 11.12 18.29
C LYS A 293 18.75 10.60 17.30
N THR A 294 20.03 10.79 17.61
CA THR A 294 21.15 10.36 16.76
C THR A 294 21.79 9.12 17.36
N TYR A 295 22.08 8.15 16.50
CA TYR A 295 22.77 6.91 16.79
C TYR A 295 24.09 6.88 16.02
N LYS A 296 25.12 6.29 16.61
CA LYS A 296 26.29 5.85 15.87
C LYS A 296 25.83 4.72 14.93
N GLY A 297 26.15 4.82 13.64
CA GLY A 297 25.90 3.71 12.74
C GLY A 297 27.03 2.68 12.78
N TRP A 298 26.79 1.52 12.20
CA TRP A 298 27.65 0.35 12.39
C TRP A 298 28.72 0.15 11.31
N MET A 299 28.62 0.82 10.15
CA MET A 299 29.66 0.79 9.10
C MET A 299 30.12 -0.62 8.71
N LYS A 300 29.19 -1.60 8.73
CA LYS A 300 29.46 -3.03 8.54
C LYS A 300 28.26 -3.70 7.88
N SER A 301 28.48 -4.69 7.03
CA SER A 301 27.36 -5.43 6.45
C SER A 301 26.67 -6.34 7.46
N ILE A 302 25.34 -6.37 7.44
CA ILE A 302 24.51 -7.29 8.24
C ILE A 302 23.91 -8.46 7.45
N LYS A 303 24.19 -8.54 6.14
CA LYS A 303 23.54 -9.46 5.21
C LYS A 303 23.54 -10.93 5.67
N ASP A 304 24.64 -11.37 6.25
CA ASP A 304 24.84 -12.77 6.64
C ASP A 304 24.33 -13.10 8.06
N ALA A 305 23.82 -12.12 8.80
CA ALA A 305 23.29 -12.34 10.14
C ALA A 305 22.13 -13.36 10.11
N LYS A 306 22.17 -14.32 11.05
CA LYS A 306 21.17 -15.39 11.18
C LYS A 306 20.32 -15.25 12.45
N ASN A 307 20.82 -14.51 13.43
CA ASN A 307 20.11 -14.21 14.67
C ASN A 307 20.43 -12.79 15.17
N PHE A 308 19.70 -12.31 16.17
CA PHE A 308 19.85 -10.96 16.70
C PHE A 308 21.27 -10.66 17.23
N ARG A 309 21.95 -11.67 17.79
CA ARG A 309 23.28 -11.49 18.39
C ARG A 309 24.37 -11.31 17.33
N ASP A 310 24.13 -11.78 16.10
CA ASP A 310 25.04 -11.60 14.95
C ASP A 310 25.07 -10.14 14.45
N LEU A 311 24.04 -9.35 14.76
CA LEU A 311 23.99 -7.94 14.37
C LEU A 311 25.05 -7.13 15.13
N PRO A 312 25.61 -6.05 14.53
CA PRO A 312 26.43 -5.09 15.25
C PRO A 312 25.73 -4.53 16.49
N LYS A 313 26.48 -4.22 17.55
CA LYS A 313 25.90 -3.70 18.81
C LYS A 313 25.09 -2.43 18.60
N GLU A 314 25.54 -1.54 17.72
CA GLU A 314 24.84 -0.33 17.34
C GLU A 314 23.49 -0.62 16.68
N ALA A 315 23.39 -1.65 15.84
CA ALA A 315 22.13 -2.09 15.22
C ALA A 315 21.18 -2.73 16.25
N GLN A 316 21.71 -3.54 17.18
CA GLN A 316 20.93 -4.10 18.29
C GLN A 316 20.32 -3.00 19.17
N ILE A 317 21.12 -1.97 19.52
CA ILE A 317 20.66 -0.81 20.30
C ILE A 317 19.59 -0.03 19.53
N TYR A 318 19.82 0.21 18.23
CA TYR A 318 18.87 0.89 17.36
C TYR A 318 17.50 0.21 17.36
N LEU A 319 17.44 -1.11 17.20
CA LEU A 319 16.20 -1.89 17.20
C LEU A 319 15.50 -1.88 18.58
N ARG A 320 16.24 -2.12 19.66
CA ARG A 320 15.68 -2.10 21.03
C ARG A 320 15.11 -0.74 21.42
N ASP A 321 15.76 0.34 21.00
CA ASP A 321 15.25 1.69 21.27
C ASP A 321 13.98 1.98 20.46
N ILE A 322 13.85 1.48 19.22
CA ILE A 322 12.60 1.59 18.45
C ILE A 322 11.48 0.84 19.18
N GLU A 323 11.71 -0.44 19.52
CA GLU A 323 10.74 -1.27 20.25
C GLU A 323 10.27 -0.58 21.52
N LYS A 324 11.20 -0.09 22.35
CA LYS A 324 10.89 0.65 23.58
C LYS A 324 10.10 1.93 23.34
N MET A 325 10.41 2.69 22.27
CA MET A 325 9.75 3.98 21.99
C MET A 325 8.40 3.83 21.29
N VAL A 326 8.16 2.70 20.62
CA VAL A 326 6.89 2.39 19.96
C VAL A 326 5.96 1.64 20.91
N GLY A 327 6.51 0.80 21.78
CA GLY A 327 5.75 -0.06 22.70
C GLY A 327 5.21 -1.32 22.03
N VAL A 328 5.79 -1.76 20.91
CA VAL A 328 5.42 -2.99 20.19
C VAL A 328 6.69 -3.76 19.86
N GLU A 329 6.67 -5.07 20.13
CA GLU A 329 7.78 -5.99 19.91
C GLU A 329 8.19 -6.05 18.44
N ILE A 330 9.49 -6.02 18.17
CA ILE A 330 10.05 -6.30 16.85
C ILE A 330 10.39 -7.78 16.80
N THR A 331 9.63 -8.56 16.04
CA THR A 331 9.81 -10.02 15.94
C THR A 331 10.60 -10.42 14.70
N TYR A 332 10.64 -9.56 13.67
CA TYR A 332 11.32 -9.83 12.41
C TYR A 332 12.20 -8.67 11.96
N VAL A 333 13.39 -8.99 11.44
CA VAL A 333 14.31 -8.03 10.84
C VAL A 333 14.82 -8.55 9.51
N SER A 334 14.54 -7.84 8.41
CA SER A 334 15.10 -8.12 7.08
C SER A 334 16.52 -7.56 6.98
N THR A 335 17.47 -8.42 6.62
CA THR A 335 18.89 -8.09 6.43
C THR A 335 19.30 -8.06 4.95
N GLY A 336 18.33 -8.23 4.05
CA GLY A 336 18.53 -8.14 2.61
C GLY A 336 17.22 -8.28 1.82
N VAL A 337 17.36 -8.60 0.53
CA VAL A 337 16.24 -8.65 -0.44
C VAL A 337 15.75 -10.07 -0.70
N LYS A 338 16.55 -11.10 -0.42
CA LYS A 338 16.18 -12.48 -0.67
C LYS A 338 15.24 -13.00 0.42
N ARG A 339 14.41 -13.98 0.07
CA ARG A 339 13.44 -14.61 0.99
C ARG A 339 14.04 -15.13 2.29
N ASN A 340 15.30 -15.57 2.28
CA ASN A 340 16.02 -16.11 3.43
C ASN A 340 16.92 -15.07 4.15
N GLU A 341 16.89 -13.81 3.74
CA GLU A 341 17.63 -12.69 4.36
C GLU A 341 16.70 -11.95 5.34
N ILE A 342 16.11 -12.71 6.26
CA ILE A 342 15.25 -12.24 7.34
C ILE A 342 15.50 -13.08 8.60
N ILE A 343 15.67 -12.43 9.74
CA ILE A 343 15.88 -13.07 11.04
C ILE A 343 14.65 -12.88 11.92
N LYS A 344 14.32 -13.91 12.69
CA LYS A 344 13.36 -13.82 13.80
C LYS A 344 14.17 -13.52 15.07
N ILE A 345 13.76 -12.54 15.86
CA ILE A 345 14.55 -12.03 17.00
C ILE A 345 13.85 -12.16 18.33
#